data_AF-A0A2G9YHF8-F1
#
_entry.id   AF-A0A2G9YHF8-F1
#
_cell.length_a   1.000
_cell.length_b   1.000
_cell.length_c   1.000
_cell.angle_alpha   90.00
_cell.angle_beta   90.00
_cell.angle_gamma   90.00
#
_symmetry.space_group_name_H-M   'P 1'
#
loop_
_entity.id
_entity.type
_entity.pdbx_description
1 polymer ?
#
loop_
_entity_poly.entity_id
_entity_poly.type
_entity_poly.pdbx_seq_one_letter_code
_entity_poly.pdbx_strand_id
1 'polypeptide(L)' 'MARKTVVRSGKKYWTVSGVCAELGIFKNTLYNWERKGKIPKAYRDPMSGWRLYFQKDLEKIKQISGR' A
#
# COMPACT_ATOMS: atom_id res chain seq x y z
N MET A 1 -7.52 -12.76 10.79
CA MET A 1 -7.46 -12.43 9.34
C MET A 1 -7.32 -10.93 9.16
N ALA A 2 -6.20 -10.44 8.63
CA ALA A 2 -6.01 -8.99 8.40
C ALA A 2 -6.82 -8.54 7.18
N ARG A 3 -7.54 -7.42 7.30
CA ARG A 3 -8.34 -6.84 6.22
C ARG A 3 -7.39 -6.36 5.10
N LYS A 4 -7.49 -6.98 3.92
CA LYS A 4 -6.64 -6.66 2.76
C LYS A 4 -6.99 -5.30 2.14
N THR A 5 -8.27 -4.96 2.17
CA THR A 5 -8.79 -3.76 1.50
C THR A 5 -9.76 -3.02 2.41
N VAL A 6 -9.77 -1.70 2.31
CA VAL A 6 -10.71 -0.79 2.97
C VAL A 6 -11.40 0.01 1.86
N VAL A 7 -12.74 0.04 1.85
CA VAL A 7 -13.48 0.90 0.93
C VAL A 7 -14.00 2.09 1.73
N ARG A 8 -13.65 3.31 1.29
CA ARG A 8 -14.08 4.57 1.92
C ARG A 8 -14.56 5.51 0.84
N SER A 9 -15.78 6.04 0.98
CA SER A 9 -16.39 6.99 0.03
C SER A 9 -16.31 6.55 -1.44
N GLY A 10 -16.59 5.27 -1.72
CA GLY A 10 -16.53 4.68 -3.07
C GLY A 10 -15.13 4.44 -3.62
N LYS A 11 -14.07 4.85 -2.92
CA LYS A 11 -12.67 4.59 -3.30
C LYS A 11 -12.14 3.35 -2.58
N LYS A 12 -11.44 2.50 -3.33
CA LYS A 12 -10.83 1.26 -2.84
C LYS A 12 -9.40 1.55 -2.39
N TYR A 13 -9.12 1.28 -1.13
CA TYR A 13 -7.83 1.48 -0.49
C TYR A 13 -7.24 0.15 -0.06
N TRP A 14 -5.93 0.03 -0.18
CA TRP A 14 -5.18 -1.14 0.25
C TRP A 14 -4.39 -0.81 1.50
N THR A 15 -4.49 -1.67 2.51
CA THR A 15 -3.65 -1.54 3.70
C THR A 15 -2.24 -2.04 3.38
N VAL A 16 -1.22 -1.56 4.12
CA VAL A 16 0.15 -2.11 4.05
C VAL A 16 0.15 -3.64 4.05
N SER A 17 -0.62 -4.25 4.96
CA SER A 17 -0.73 -5.70 5.07
C SER A 17 -1.42 -6.34 3.86
N GLY A 18 -2.42 -5.68 3.27
CA GLY A 18 -3.08 -6.13 2.04
C GLY A 18 -2.15 -6.11 0.84
N VAL A 19 -1.43 -5.01 0.64
CA VAL A 19 -0.42 -4.86 -0.42
C VAL A 19 0.66 -5.94 -0.30
N CYS A 20 1.17 -6.16 0.92
CA CYS A 20 2.17 -7.19 1.18
C CYS A 20 1.65 -8.60 0.86
N ALA A 21 0.40 -8.90 1.23
CA ALA A 21 -0.22 -10.18 0.97
C ALA A 21 -0.52 -10.43 -0.51
N GLU A 22 -0.86 -9.37 -1.27
CA GLU A 22 -1.16 -9.46 -2.70
C GLU A 22 0.11 -9.61 -3.54
N LEU A 23 1.15 -8.84 -3.23
CA LEU A 23 2.40 -8.84 -3.98
C LEU A 23 3.42 -9.88 -3.47
N GLY A 24 3.16 -10.46 -2.29
CA GLY A 24 4.07 -11.38 -1.63
C GLY A 24 5.38 -10.72 -1.20
N ILE A 25 5.33 -9.42 -0.84
CA ILE A 25 6.48 -8.65 -0.38
C ILE A 25 6.37 -8.39 1.13
N PHE A 26 7.50 -8.22 1.80
CA PHE A 26 7.51 -7.86 3.22
C PHE A 26 7.19 -6.38 3.42
N LYS A 27 6.57 -6.05 4.56
CA LYS A 27 6.29 -4.65 4.97
C LYS A 27 7.56 -3.80 4.96
N ASN A 28 8.70 -4.41 5.32
CA ASN A 28 10.00 -3.74 5.32
C ASN A 28 10.44 -3.29 3.92
N THR A 29 10.10 -4.04 2.87
CA THR A 29 10.36 -3.66 1.48
C THR A 29 9.56 -2.42 1.11
N LEU A 30 8.28 -2.39 1.49
CA LEU A 30 7.40 -1.24 1.28
C LEU A 30 7.96 0.02 1.95
N TYR A 31 8.36 -0.08 3.22
CA TYR A 31 8.97 1.04 3.95
C TYR A 31 10.31 1.48 3.33
N ASN A 32 11.12 0.54 2.85
CA ASN A 32 12.36 0.88 2.16
C ASN A 32 12.09 1.62 0.84
N TRP A 33 11.05 1.25 0.10
CA TRP A 33 10.68 1.95 -1.13
C TRP A 33 10.11 3.34 -0.85
N GLU A 34 9.32 3.51 0.21
CA GLU A 34 8.89 4.84 0.67
C GLU A 34 10.10 5.71 1.06
N ARG A 35 11.05 5.16 1.82
CA ARG A 35 12.28 5.87 2.22
C ARG A 35 13.15 6.24 1.01
N LYS A 36 13.22 5.35 0.01
CA LYS A 36 13.97 5.59 -1.24
C LYS A 36 13.24 6.48 -2.23
N GLY A 37 12.00 6.91 -1.94
CA GLY A 37 11.19 7.71 -2.86
C GLY A 37 10.74 6.95 -4.12
N LYS A 38 10.87 5.62 -4.14
CA LYS A 38 10.44 4.78 -5.28
C LYS A 38 8.93 4.70 -5.38
N ILE A 39 8.24 4.77 -4.25
CA ILE A 39 6.78 4.80 -4.19
C ILE A 39 6.31 6.11 -3.55
N PRO A 40 5.20 6.68 -4.01
CA PRO A 40 4.62 7.86 -3.39
C PRO A 40 4.23 7.56 -1.94
N LYS A 41 4.28 8.58 -1.08
CA LYS A 41 3.90 8.46 0.34
C LYS A 41 2.47 7.94 0.43
N ALA A 42 2.27 6.91 1.26
CA ALA A 42 0.94 6.37 1.51
C ALA A 42 -0.02 7.47 1.99
N TYR A 43 -1.26 7.41 1.55
CA TYR A 43 -2.30 8.27 2.09
C TYR A 43 -2.46 7.96 3.59
N ARG A 44 -2.25 8.97 4.42
CA ARG A 44 -2.54 8.86 5.85
C ARG A 44 -3.99 9.23 6.06
N ASP A 45 -4.77 8.25 6.47
CA ASP A 45 -6.15 8.50 6.88
C ASP A 45 -6.14 9.40 8.13
N PRO A 46 -6.75 10.60 8.08
CA PRO A 46 -6.71 11.54 9.22
C PRO A 46 -7.49 11.02 10.43
N MET A 47 -8.44 10.11 10.24
CA MET A 47 -9.29 9.59 11.31
C MET A 47 -8.66 8.38 12.02
N SER A 48 -7.96 7.53 11.28
CA SER A 48 -7.44 6.27 11.81
C SER A 48 -5.91 6.28 11.98
N GLY A 49 -5.18 7.14 11.25
CA GLY A 49 -3.72 7.15 11.21
C GLY A 49 -3.11 5.99 10.38
N TRP A 50 -3.93 5.24 9.66
CA TRP A 50 -3.47 4.08 8.88
C TRP A 50 -2.86 4.55 7.57
N ARG A 51 -1.83 3.81 7.13
CA ARG A 51 -1.21 3.94 5.81
C ARG A 51 -2.07 3.18 4.81
N LEU A 52 -2.72 3.94 3.95
CA LEU A 52 -3.57 3.44 2.87
C LEU A 52 -2.91 3.74 1.52
N TYR A 53 -2.90 2.74 0.65
CA TYR A 53 -2.39 2.85 -0.72
C TYR A 53 -3.57 2.86 -1.68
N PHE A 54 -3.50 3.71 -2.69
CA PHE A 54 -4.43 3.65 -3.80
C PHE A 54 -4.06 2.49 -4.72
N GLN A 55 -5.01 2.08 -5.55
CA GLN A 55 -4.76 1.10 -6.61
C GLN A 55 -3.59 1.51 -7.52
N LYS A 56 -3.48 2.81 -7.85
CA LYS A 56 -2.35 3.35 -8.64
C LYS A 56 -0.99 3.14 -7.97
N ASP A 57 -0.93 3.23 -6.64
CA ASP A 57 0.31 3.00 -5.90
C ASP A 57 0.68 1.51 -5.98
N LEU A 58 -0.33 0.64 -5.89
CA LEU A 58 -0.15 -0.80 -6.01
C LEU A 58 0.39 -1.20 -7.38
N GLU A 59 -0.10 -0.58 -8.46
CA GLU A 59 0.43 -0.77 -9.82
C GLU A 59 1.90 -0.36 -9.94
N LYS A 60 2.29 0.78 -9.33
CA LYS A 60 3.70 1.19 -9.27
C LYS A 60 4.55 0.21 -8.47
N ILE A 61 4.07 -0.22 -7.31
CA ILE A 61 4.76 -1.20 -6.45
C ILE A 61 4.94 -2.52 -7.22
N LYS A 62 3.91 -2.95 -7.98
CA LYS A 62 3.98 -4.12 -8.85
C LYS A 62 5.04 -3.95 -9.94
N GLN A 63 5.06 -2.80 -10.61
CA GLN A 63 6.07 -2.48 -11.63
C GLN A 63 7.50 -2.50 -11.08
N ILE A 64 7.71 -1.99 -9.86
CA ILE A 64 9.03 -1.99 -9.20
C ILE A 64 9.43 -3.41 -8.77
N SER A 65 8.47 -4.23 -8.35
CA SER A 65 8.71 -5.60 -7.92
C SER A 65 9.11 -6.53 -9.07
N GLY A 66 8.89 -6.14 -10.33
CA GLY A 66 9.29 -6.92 -11.50
C GLY A 66 8.64 -8.30 -11.59
N ARG A 67 7.40 -8.45 -11.06
CA ARG A 67 6.58 -9.66 -11.15
C ARG A 67 5.35 -9.42 -12.01
#